data_AF-A0A0M0JWH9-F1
#
_entry.id   AF-A0A0M0JWH9-F1
#
_cell.length_a   1.000
_cell.length_b   1.000
_cell.length_c   1.000
_cell.angle_alpha   90.00
_cell.angle_beta   90.00
_cell.angle_gamma   90.00
#
_symmetry.space_group_name_H-M   'P 1'
#
loop_
_entity.id
_entity.type
_entity.pdbx_description
1 polymer ?
#
loop_
_entity_poly.entity_id
_entity_poly.type
_entity_poly.pdbx_seq_one_letter_code
_entity_poly.pdbx_strand_id
1 'polypeptide(L)'
;MPAALVSPLISFVTSHYALTWRLCLVDSYLERWERTDPNEQSIEGASQRIHEDTQRFASGLQSGVAVGVTALFQIAVFAPRLVQLGAQVPPPAYLAPLLGATDAWLLDVAITVAVCGFGVAWFVTRHLVLLEVANQRVEARLRKQLVLAEAPGTTLTKPAPSARALRRYEDLLAELRDNYSRLFCNFFGFNLWIH
;
A
#
# COMPACT_ATOMS: atom_id res chain seq x y z
N MET A 1 -5.35 -11.86 -31.22
CA MET A 1 -6.15 -13.07 -30.92
C MET A 1 -5.66 -13.84 -29.68
N PRO A 2 -4.37 -14.22 -29.51
CA PRO A 2 -3.95 -14.96 -28.30
C PRO A 2 -4.08 -14.15 -26.99
N ALA A 3 -3.73 -12.85 -27.01
CA ALA A 3 -3.82 -12.00 -25.82
C ALA A 3 -5.26 -11.83 -25.28
N ALA A 4 -6.27 -11.86 -26.16
CA ALA A 4 -7.67 -11.65 -25.80
C ALA A 4 -8.28 -12.81 -24.99
N LEU A 5 -7.71 -14.02 -25.07
CA LEU A 5 -8.13 -15.19 -24.29
C LEU A 5 -7.21 -15.46 -23.09
N VAL A 6 -5.93 -15.11 -23.20
CA VAL A 6 -4.95 -15.29 -22.12
C VAL A 6 -5.23 -14.35 -20.94
N SER A 7 -5.55 -13.07 -21.21
CA SER A 7 -5.79 -12.09 -20.13
C SER A 7 -7.02 -12.43 -19.26
N PRO A 8 -8.18 -12.83 -19.81
CA PRO A 8 -9.32 -13.26 -19.00
C PRO A 8 -9.05 -14.54 -18.23
N LEU A 9 -8.33 -15.52 -18.81
CA LEU A 9 -8.01 -16.77 -18.14
C LEU A 9 -7.10 -16.55 -16.93
N ILE A 10 -6.05 -15.74 -17.09
CA ILE A 10 -5.17 -15.36 -15.98
C ILE A 10 -6.00 -14.66 -14.91
N SER A 11 -6.83 -13.68 -15.29
CA SER A 11 -7.69 -12.96 -14.35
C SER A 11 -8.63 -13.89 -13.58
N PHE A 12 -9.21 -14.89 -14.27
CA PHE A 12 -10.07 -15.91 -13.66
C PHE A 12 -9.31 -16.76 -12.63
N VAL A 13 -8.16 -17.31 -13.00
CA VAL A 13 -7.32 -18.13 -12.10
C VAL A 13 -6.87 -17.31 -10.89
N THR A 14 -6.40 -16.09 -11.12
CA THR A 14 -5.97 -15.18 -10.06
C THR A 14 -7.11 -14.83 -9.10
N SER A 15 -8.32 -14.61 -9.63
CA SER A 15 -9.51 -14.34 -8.80
C SER A 15 -9.95 -15.56 -8.00
N HIS A 16 -9.87 -16.75 -8.59
CA HIS A 16 -10.18 -18.00 -7.92
C HIS A 16 -9.20 -18.26 -6.75
N TYR A 17 -7.90 -18.06 -6.99
CA TYR A 17 -6.87 -18.18 -5.96
C TYR A 17 -7.09 -17.20 -4.80
N ALA A 18 -7.46 -15.95 -5.10
CA ALA A 18 -7.79 -14.94 -4.09
C ALA A 18 -9.02 -15.35 -3.26
N LEU A 19 -10.04 -15.94 -3.89
CA LEU A 19 -11.21 -16.48 -3.18
C LEU A 19 -10.81 -17.61 -2.23
N THR A 20 -9.99 -18.56 -2.67
CA THR A 20 -9.52 -19.65 -1.82
C THR A 20 -8.81 -19.13 -0.58
N TRP A 21 -7.87 -18.18 -0.74
CA TRP A 21 -7.21 -17.55 0.40
C TRP A 21 -8.17 -16.85 1.35
N ARG A 22 -9.15 -16.11 0.81
CA ARG A 22 -10.16 -15.46 1.63
C ARG A 22 -10.94 -16.48 2.45
N LEU A 23 -11.37 -17.58 1.85
CA LEU A 23 -12.12 -18.63 2.54
C LEU A 23 -11.29 -19.28 3.65
N CYS A 24 -10.02 -19.62 3.38
CA CYS A 24 -9.12 -20.17 4.40
C CYS A 24 -8.89 -19.20 5.57
N LEU A 25 -8.75 -17.91 5.29
CA LEU A 25 -8.58 -16.89 6.34
C LEU A 25 -9.85 -16.73 7.18
N VAL A 26 -11.01 -16.64 6.53
CA VAL A 26 -12.30 -16.55 7.22
C VAL A 26 -12.51 -17.76 8.11
N ASP A 27 -12.29 -18.96 7.60
CA ASP A 27 -12.38 -20.22 8.35
C ASP A 27 -11.47 -20.21 9.59
N SER A 28 -10.19 -19.86 9.39
CA SER A 28 -9.21 -19.76 10.49
C SER A 28 -9.57 -18.71 11.55
N TYR A 29 -10.23 -17.61 11.16
CA TYR A 29 -10.66 -16.57 12.08
C TYR A 29 -11.96 -16.92 12.79
N LEU A 30 -12.88 -17.62 12.13
CA LEU A 30 -14.10 -18.13 12.74
C LEU A 30 -13.76 -19.18 13.81
N GLU A 31 -12.86 -20.12 13.53
CA GLU A 31 -12.41 -21.10 14.53
C GLU A 31 -11.82 -20.43 15.79
N ARG A 32 -11.05 -19.34 15.61
CA ARG A 32 -10.48 -18.59 16.73
C ARG A 32 -11.54 -17.80 17.48
N TRP A 33 -12.48 -17.20 16.75
CA TRP A 33 -13.58 -16.45 17.34
C TRP A 33 -14.47 -17.35 18.21
N GLU A 34 -14.77 -18.57 17.77
CA GLU A 34 -15.52 -19.57 18.56
C GLU A 34 -14.77 -20.08 19.79
N ARG A 35 -13.44 -20.13 19.75
CA ARG A 35 -12.60 -20.55 20.90
C ARG A 35 -12.33 -19.46 21.92
N THR A 36 -12.67 -18.21 21.61
CA THR A 36 -12.45 -17.08 22.53
C THR A 36 -13.49 -17.12 23.65
N ASP A 37 -13.06 -16.99 24.91
CA ASP A 37 -13.97 -17.07 26.06
C ASP A 37 -14.99 -15.91 25.99
N PRO A 38 -16.30 -16.15 26.11
CA PRO A 38 -17.31 -15.08 26.11
C PRO A 38 -17.13 -14.04 27.25
N ASN A 39 -16.30 -14.34 28.26
CA ASN A 39 -15.93 -13.40 29.32
C ASN A 39 -14.73 -12.49 28.97
N GLU A 40 -13.98 -12.78 27.90
CA GLU A 40 -12.96 -11.88 27.36
C GLU A 40 -13.63 -10.72 26.61
N GLN A 41 -12.99 -9.54 26.61
CA GLN A 41 -13.55 -8.33 26.01
C GLN A 41 -13.91 -8.58 24.53
N SER A 42 -15.21 -8.70 24.26
CA SER A 42 -15.76 -8.74 22.91
C SER A 42 -15.20 -7.56 22.10
N ILE A 43 -14.44 -7.89 21.05
CA ILE A 43 -13.88 -6.89 20.15
C ILE A 43 -15.05 -6.26 19.39
N GLU A 44 -15.25 -4.95 19.57
CA GLU A 44 -16.28 -4.21 18.86
C GLU A 44 -16.12 -4.38 17.33
N GLY A 45 -17.18 -4.88 16.70
CA GLY A 45 -17.19 -5.14 15.25
C GLY A 45 -16.35 -6.34 14.80
N ALA A 46 -16.12 -7.34 15.66
CA ALA A 46 -15.36 -8.54 15.31
C ALA A 46 -15.87 -9.22 14.02
N SER A 47 -17.18 -9.40 13.87
CA SER A 47 -17.79 -9.97 12.66
C SER A 47 -17.48 -9.14 11.41
N GLN A 48 -17.58 -7.81 11.50
CA GLN A 48 -17.28 -6.90 10.40
C GLN A 48 -15.80 -6.98 9.99
N ARG A 49 -14.88 -7.01 10.96
CA ARG A 49 -13.42 -7.13 10.70
C ARG A 49 -13.07 -8.44 10.02
N ILE A 50 -13.65 -9.55 10.47
CA ILE A 50 -13.46 -10.86 9.83
C ILE A 50 -13.85 -10.80 8.35
N HIS A 51 -14.92 -10.09 7.99
CA HIS A 51 -15.32 -9.95 6.58
C HIS A 51 -14.47 -8.95 5.79
N GLU A 52 -14.28 -7.74 6.31
CA GLU A 52 -13.63 -6.65 5.58
C GLU A 52 -12.11 -6.82 5.51
N ASP A 53 -11.46 -7.21 6.61
CA ASP A 53 -10.01 -7.32 6.65
C ASP A 53 -9.52 -8.53 5.86
N THR A 54 -10.25 -9.66 5.89
CA THR A 54 -9.91 -10.83 5.04
C THR A 54 -10.05 -10.50 3.56
N GLN A 55 -11.08 -9.73 3.19
CA GLN A 55 -11.24 -9.28 1.82
C GLN A 55 -10.11 -8.35 1.39
N ARG A 56 -9.79 -7.32 2.21
CA ARG A 56 -8.68 -6.39 1.93
C ARG A 56 -7.34 -7.13 1.83
N PHE A 57 -7.10 -8.10 2.71
CA PHE A 57 -5.89 -8.93 2.68
C PHE A 57 -5.80 -9.76 1.41
N ALA A 58 -6.87 -10.49 1.05
CA ALA A 58 -6.89 -11.32 -0.15
C ALA A 58 -6.68 -10.48 -1.42
N SER A 59 -7.33 -9.32 -1.52
CA SER A 59 -7.12 -8.39 -2.64
C SER A 59 -5.71 -7.80 -2.67
N GLY A 60 -5.12 -7.48 -1.51
CA GLY A 60 -3.75 -6.98 -1.42
C GLY A 60 -2.70 -8.04 -1.79
N LEU A 61 -2.90 -9.27 -1.33
CA LEU A 61 -2.06 -10.41 -1.71
C LEU A 61 -2.13 -10.65 -3.22
N GLN A 62 -3.33 -10.63 -3.79
CA GLN A 62 -3.55 -10.80 -5.22
C GLN A 62 -2.78 -9.78 -6.05
N SER A 63 -2.92 -8.49 -5.73
CA SER A 63 -2.25 -7.42 -6.48
C SER A 63 -0.73 -7.48 -6.31
N GLY A 64 -0.24 -7.71 -5.09
CA GLY A 64 1.20 -7.84 -4.81
C GLY A 64 1.85 -9.00 -5.56
N VAL A 65 1.23 -10.19 -5.53
CA VAL A 65 1.73 -11.37 -6.26
C VAL A 65 1.70 -11.14 -7.75
N ALA A 66 0.63 -10.56 -8.30
CA ALA A 66 0.53 -10.28 -9.72
C ALA A 66 1.66 -9.35 -10.20
N VAL A 67 1.96 -8.29 -9.45
CA VAL A 67 3.08 -7.37 -9.75
C VAL A 67 4.41 -8.11 -9.67
N GLY A 68 4.66 -8.88 -8.62
CA GLY A 68 5.91 -9.62 -8.43
C GLY A 68 6.17 -10.65 -9.53
N VAL A 69 5.16 -11.45 -9.88
CA VAL A 69 5.26 -12.44 -10.97
C VAL A 69 5.49 -11.74 -12.31
N THR A 70 4.78 -10.65 -12.59
CA THR A 70 5.00 -9.87 -13.83
C THR A 70 6.42 -9.35 -13.92
N ALA A 71 6.96 -8.79 -12.83
CA ALA A 71 8.34 -8.30 -12.77
C ALA A 71 9.36 -9.43 -13.01
N LEU A 72 9.15 -10.62 -12.43
CA LEU A 72 10.01 -11.79 -12.67
C LEU A 72 10.03 -12.20 -14.14
N PHE A 73 8.85 -12.27 -14.79
CA PHE A 73 8.78 -12.56 -16.22
C PHE A 73 9.44 -11.49 -17.07
N GLN A 74 9.28 -10.20 -16.72
CA GLN A 74 9.98 -9.12 -17.40
C GLN A 74 11.49 -9.28 -17.31
N ILE A 75 12.04 -9.56 -16.12
CA ILE A 75 13.47 -9.80 -15.95
C ILE A 75 13.91 -10.99 -16.80
N ALA A 76 13.20 -12.12 -16.74
CA ALA A 76 13.53 -13.32 -17.51
C ALA A 76 13.51 -13.09 -19.03
N VAL A 77 12.62 -12.23 -19.53
CA VAL A 77 12.47 -11.95 -20.97
C VAL A 77 13.42 -10.85 -21.44
N PHE A 78 13.59 -9.79 -20.67
CA PHE A 78 14.37 -8.61 -21.08
C PHE A 78 15.86 -8.74 -20.77
N ALA A 79 16.25 -9.39 -19.67
CA ALA A 79 17.67 -9.56 -19.35
C ALA A 79 18.48 -10.21 -20.49
N PRO A 80 18.08 -11.36 -21.08
CA PRO A 80 18.84 -11.94 -22.18
C PRO A 80 18.82 -11.07 -23.45
N ARG A 81 17.72 -10.36 -23.72
CA ARG A 81 17.65 -9.44 -24.86
C ARG A 81 18.58 -8.25 -24.71
N LEU A 82 18.74 -7.73 -23.49
CA LEU A 82 19.67 -6.64 -23.20
C LEU A 82 21.12 -7.06 -23.40
N VAL A 83 21.49 -8.28 -22.99
CA VAL A 83 22.83 -8.84 -23.24
C VAL A 83 23.06 -9.02 -24.75
N GLN A 84 22.10 -9.57 -25.47
CA GLN A 84 22.21 -9.74 -26.92
C GLN A 84 22.37 -8.40 -27.65
N LEU A 85 21.66 -7.36 -27.20
CA LEU A 85 21.76 -6.02 -27.77
C LEU A 85 23.08 -5.34 -27.38
N GLY A 86 23.56 -5.56 -26.16
CA GLY A 86 24.84 -5.03 -25.66
C GLY A 86 26.03 -5.56 -26.45
N ALA A 87 25.98 -6.81 -26.92
CA ALA A 87 26.97 -7.37 -27.83
C ALA A 87 26.98 -6.70 -29.23
N GLN A 88 25.86 -6.14 -29.68
CA GLN A 88 25.74 -5.49 -31.00
C GLN A 88 26.09 -4.00 -30.95
N VAL A 89 25.92 -3.36 -29.79
CA VAL A 89 26.09 -1.92 -29.61
C VAL A 89 27.23 -1.67 -28.61
N PRO A 90 28.38 -1.11 -29.04
CA PRO A 90 29.49 -0.86 -28.13
C PRO A 90 29.11 0.20 -27.07
N PRO A 91 29.63 0.08 -25.84
CA PRO A 91 29.34 1.03 -24.78
C PRO A 91 29.89 2.43 -25.11
N PRO A 92 29.21 3.51 -24.68
CA PRO A 92 29.73 4.87 -24.83
C PRO A 92 31.09 5.06 -24.15
N ALA A 93 31.97 5.87 -24.73
CA ALA A 93 33.35 6.06 -24.25
C ALA A 93 33.46 6.53 -22.78
N TYR A 94 32.44 7.22 -22.26
CA TYR A 94 32.40 7.68 -20.86
C TYR A 94 31.94 6.60 -19.87
N LEU A 95 31.24 5.54 -20.33
CA LEU A 95 30.78 4.42 -19.49
C LEU A 95 31.71 3.21 -19.54
N ALA A 96 32.47 3.05 -20.63
CA ALA A 96 33.40 1.94 -20.81
C ALA A 96 34.40 1.73 -19.65
N PRO A 97 34.97 2.77 -19.01
CA PRO A 97 35.85 2.57 -17.85
C PRO A 97 35.13 2.17 -16.56
N LEU A 98 33.83 2.48 -16.43
CA LEU A 98 33.06 2.23 -15.21
C LEU A 98 32.42 0.84 -15.20
N LEU A 99 31.89 0.40 -16.34
CA LEU A 99 31.13 -0.84 -16.49
C LEU A 99 31.94 -1.98 -17.13
N GLY A 100 33.11 -1.66 -17.70
CA GLY A 100 33.87 -2.59 -18.52
C GLY A 100 33.24 -2.78 -19.90
N ALA A 101 34.06 -3.19 -20.87
CA ALA A 101 33.59 -3.52 -22.22
C ALA A 101 33.02 -4.95 -22.26
N THR A 102 31.98 -5.21 -21.46
CA THR A 102 31.28 -6.50 -21.43
C THR A 102 30.03 -6.45 -22.31
N ASP A 103 29.62 -7.59 -22.85
CA ASP A 103 28.37 -7.71 -23.63
C ASP A 103 27.11 -7.43 -22.79
N ALA A 104 27.24 -7.45 -21.45
CA ALA A 104 26.16 -7.22 -20.50
C ALA A 104 26.03 -5.77 -20.04
N TRP A 105 26.80 -4.82 -20.57
CA TRP A 105 26.83 -3.44 -20.08
C TRP A 105 25.45 -2.76 -20.02
N LEU A 106 24.54 -3.06 -20.96
CA LEU A 106 23.16 -2.56 -20.94
C LEU A 106 22.34 -3.10 -19.76
N LEU A 107 22.57 -4.36 -19.39
CA LEU A 107 21.93 -4.98 -18.22
C LEU A 107 22.44 -4.34 -16.94
N ASP A 108 23.75 -4.08 -16.84
CA ASP A 108 24.37 -3.44 -15.68
C ASP A 108 23.85 -2.01 -15.47
N VAL A 109 23.69 -1.24 -16.55
CA VAL A 109 23.04 0.09 -16.50
C VAL A 109 21.59 -0.04 -16.02
N ALA A 110 20.81 -0.97 -16.59
CA ALA A 110 19.41 -1.15 -16.22
C ALA A 110 19.24 -1.52 -14.75
N ILE A 111 20.07 -2.43 -14.23
CA ILE A 111 20.09 -2.81 -12.81
C ILE A 111 20.47 -1.62 -11.94
N THR A 112 21.52 -0.88 -12.31
CA THR A 112 21.98 0.28 -11.54
C THR A 112 20.89 1.33 -11.43
N VAL A 113 20.25 1.69 -12.55
CA VAL A 113 19.15 2.66 -12.58
C VAL A 113 17.95 2.14 -11.78
N ALA A 114 17.61 0.85 -11.89
CA ALA A 114 16.50 0.25 -11.13
C ALA A 114 16.75 0.30 -9.61
N VAL A 115 17.95 -0.04 -9.15
CA VAL A 115 18.33 0.01 -7.73
C VAL A 115 18.34 1.45 -7.23
N CYS A 116 18.90 2.39 -8.00
CA CYS A 116 18.87 3.81 -7.65
C CYS A 116 17.44 4.35 -7.57
N GLY A 117 16.60 4.06 -8.56
CA GLY A 117 15.19 4.46 -8.57
C GLY A 117 14.41 3.87 -7.40
N PHE A 118 14.60 2.59 -7.10
CA PHE A 118 14.02 1.95 -5.92
C PHE A 118 14.50 2.61 -4.62
N GLY A 119 15.79 2.91 -4.50
CA GLY A 119 16.35 3.59 -3.33
C GLY A 119 15.74 4.97 -3.09
N VAL A 120 15.57 5.77 -4.15
CA VAL A 120 14.89 7.07 -4.09
C VAL A 120 13.43 6.90 -3.68
N ALA A 121 12.70 5.99 -4.34
CA ALA A 121 11.29 5.72 -4.02
C ALA A 121 11.11 5.26 -2.57
N TRP A 122 11.95 4.34 -2.09
CA TRP A 122 11.95 3.87 -0.71
C TRP A 122 12.23 5.00 0.28
N PHE A 123 13.24 5.83 0.00
CA PHE A 123 13.63 6.93 0.86
C PHE A 123 12.51 7.97 1.00
N VAL A 124 11.82 8.29 -0.09
CA VAL A 124 10.66 9.21 -0.06
C VAL A 124 9.48 8.54 0.65
N THR A 125 9.14 7.30 0.29
CA THR A 125 7.95 6.60 0.79
C THR A 125 7.97 6.38 2.30
N ARG A 126 9.14 6.15 2.92
CA ARG A 126 9.23 5.99 4.38
C ARG A 126 8.63 7.17 5.16
N HIS A 127 8.78 8.39 4.64
CA HIS A 127 8.25 9.60 5.26
C HIS A 127 6.74 9.69 5.08
N LEU A 128 6.20 9.28 3.92
CA LEU A 128 4.76 9.26 3.65
C LEU A 128 4.04 8.30 4.61
N VAL A 129 4.60 7.10 4.84
CA VAL A 129 4.01 6.12 5.78
C VAL A 129 3.92 6.69 7.19
N LEU A 130 4.95 7.39 7.66
CA LEU A 130 4.95 8.01 8.99
C LEU A 130 3.87 9.10 9.12
N LEU A 131 3.67 9.91 8.07
CA LEU A 131 2.61 10.93 8.04
C LEU A 131 1.22 10.30 8.00
N GLU A 132 1.04 9.23 7.23
CA GLU A 132 -0.23 8.49 7.16
C GLU A 132 -0.60 7.89 8.51
N VAL A 133 0.36 7.29 9.21
CA VAL A 133 0.15 6.79 10.58
C VAL A 133 -0.20 7.92 11.54
N ALA A 134 0.42 9.10 11.40
CA ALA A 134 0.08 10.26 12.21
C ALA A 134 -1.36 10.73 11.94
N ASN A 135 -1.79 10.79 10.67
CA ASN A 135 -3.17 11.09 10.29
C ASN A 135 -4.15 10.10 10.89
N GLN A 136 -3.90 8.79 10.74
CA GLN A 136 -4.76 7.74 11.28
C GLN A 136 -4.91 7.84 12.82
N ARG A 137 -3.86 8.23 13.55
CA ARG A 137 -3.93 8.48 15.00
C ARG A 137 -4.80 9.68 15.34
N VAL A 138 -4.69 10.78 14.59
CA VAL A 138 -5.54 11.97 14.80
C VAL A 138 -7.00 11.64 14.46
N GLU A 139 -7.25 10.94 13.36
CA GLU A 139 -8.60 10.50 12.99
C GLU A 139 -9.21 9.54 14.01
N ALA A 140 -8.43 8.60 14.54
CA ALA A 140 -8.90 7.70 15.58
C ALA A 140 -9.28 8.46 16.86
N ARG A 141 -8.48 9.48 17.24
CA ARG A 141 -8.82 10.39 18.35
C ARG A 141 -10.12 11.15 18.07
N LEU A 142 -10.29 11.67 16.87
CA LEU A 142 -11.51 12.37 16.45
C LEU A 142 -12.73 11.44 16.54
N ARG A 143 -12.66 10.24 15.95
CA ARG A 143 -13.73 9.22 16.02
C ARG A 143 -14.08 8.89 17.47
N LYS A 144 -13.08 8.68 18.33
CA LYS A 144 -13.28 8.42 19.75
C LYS A 144 -14.00 9.58 20.46
N GLN A 145 -13.61 10.82 20.20
CA GLN A 145 -14.28 11.98 20.81
C GLN A 145 -15.72 12.15 20.33
N LEU A 146 -16.01 11.86 19.06
CA LEU A 146 -17.36 11.88 18.52
C LEU A 146 -18.26 10.84 19.21
N VAL A 147 -17.78 9.60 19.36
CA VAL A 147 -18.52 8.54 20.09
C VAL A 147 -18.77 8.94 21.55
N LEU A 148 -17.76 9.51 22.22
CA LEU A 148 -17.93 10.01 23.59
C LEU A 148 -18.92 11.18 23.68
N ALA A 149 -19.04 11.99 22.63
CA ALA A 149 -20.00 13.09 22.57
C ALA A 149 -21.44 12.62 22.31
N GLU A 150 -21.63 11.45 21.70
CA GLU A 150 -22.94 10.83 21.50
C GLU A 150 -23.46 10.14 22.76
N ALA A 151 -22.58 9.70 23.67
CA ALA A 151 -22.97 9.08 24.93
C ALA A 151 -23.60 10.10 25.91
N PRO A 152 -24.83 9.84 26.42
CA PRO A 152 -25.48 10.72 27.39
C PRO A 152 -24.80 10.63 28.76
N GLY A 153 -24.47 11.78 29.36
CA GLY A 153 -23.90 11.87 30.71
C GLY A 153 -22.37 11.90 30.78
N THR A 154 -21.67 11.97 29.66
CA THR A 154 -20.22 12.20 29.60
C THR A 154 -19.92 13.71 29.62
N THR A 155 -18.70 14.09 30.02
CA THR A 155 -18.22 15.49 29.91
C THR A 155 -18.18 16.00 28.46
N LEU A 156 -18.29 15.11 27.48
CA LEU A 156 -18.26 15.41 26.05
C LEU A 156 -19.66 15.42 25.41
N THR A 157 -20.73 15.08 26.13
CA THR A 157 -22.10 15.02 25.59
C THR A 157 -22.42 16.25 24.72
N LYS A 158 -22.98 15.98 23.54
CA LYS A 158 -23.29 16.98 22.50
C LYS A 158 -24.03 18.18 23.11
N PRO A 159 -23.41 19.38 23.17
CA PRO A 159 -24.11 20.58 23.61
C PRO A 159 -25.12 21.01 22.55
N ALA A 160 -26.10 21.84 22.93
CA ALA A 160 -27.01 22.48 21.97
C ALA A 160 -26.21 23.16 20.84
N PRO A 161 -26.69 23.09 19.58
CA PRO A 161 -25.95 23.57 18.42
C PRO A 161 -25.60 25.05 18.61
N SER A 162 -24.32 25.32 18.80
CA SER A 162 -23.78 26.66 19.05
C SER A 162 -22.37 26.73 18.45
N ALA A 163 -21.92 27.91 18.05
CA ALA A 163 -20.58 28.13 17.51
C ALA A 163 -19.46 27.67 18.47
N ARG A 164 -19.75 27.55 19.77
CA ARG A 164 -18.84 27.04 20.81
C ARG A 164 -18.60 25.53 20.71
N ALA A 165 -19.49 24.77 20.05
CA ALA A 165 -19.34 23.33 19.82
C ALA A 165 -18.24 23.00 18.79
N LEU A 166 -18.04 23.86 17.78
CA LEU A 166 -16.97 23.72 16.79
C LEU A 166 -15.60 24.03 17.40
N ARG A 167 -15.51 25.03 18.28
CA ARG A 167 -14.28 25.36 19.03
C ARG A 167 -13.67 24.19 19.79
N ARG A 168 -14.50 23.23 20.20
CA ARG A 168 -14.05 22.04 20.93
C ARG A 168 -13.16 21.11 20.09
N TYR A 169 -13.32 21.13 18.77
CA TYR A 169 -12.56 20.28 17.84
C TYR A 169 -11.54 21.08 17.01
N GLU A 170 -11.45 22.40 17.20
CA GLU A 170 -10.57 23.27 16.40
C GLU A 170 -9.11 22.82 16.43
N ASP A 171 -8.59 22.47 17.60
CA ASP A 171 -7.20 22.02 17.74
C ASP A 171 -6.94 20.70 16.99
N LEU A 172 -7.87 19.74 17.07
CA LEU A 172 -7.75 18.46 16.36
C LEU A 172 -7.90 18.63 14.85
N LEU A 173 -8.82 19.50 14.41
CA LEU A 173 -9.01 19.79 12.99
C LEU A 173 -7.82 20.57 12.42
N ALA A 174 -7.19 21.45 13.21
CA ALA A 174 -5.95 22.13 12.84
C ALA A 174 -4.79 21.14 12.70
N GLU A 175 -4.63 20.22 13.67
CA GLU A 175 -3.62 19.14 13.61
C GLU A 175 -3.85 18.23 12.39
N LEU A 176 -5.10 17.85 12.12
CA LEU A 176 -5.49 17.04 10.96
C LEU A 176 -5.16 17.78 9.66
N ARG A 177 -5.52 19.07 9.55
CA ARG A 177 -5.25 19.89 8.36
C ARG A 177 -3.77 20.03 8.09
N ASP A 178 -2.96 20.27 9.12
CA ASP A 178 -1.51 20.40 8.97
C ASP A 178 -0.87 19.09 8.50
N ASN A 179 -1.23 17.96 9.13
CA ASN A 179 -0.69 16.66 8.73
C ASN A 179 -1.11 16.26 7.31
N TYR A 180 -2.38 16.46 6.93
CA TYR A 180 -2.84 16.22 5.55
C TYR A 180 -2.18 17.16 4.54
N SER A 181 -1.98 18.43 4.88
CA SER A 181 -1.28 19.37 3.99
C SER A 181 0.15 18.90 3.71
N ARG A 182 0.87 18.45 4.75
CA ARG A 182 2.22 17.87 4.61
C ARG A 182 2.18 16.58 3.79
N LEU A 183 1.21 15.70 4.04
CA LEU A 183 1.05 14.46 3.27
C LEU A 183 0.84 14.77 1.78
N PHE A 184 -0.06 15.70 1.45
CA PHE A 184 -0.36 16.08 0.07
C PHE A 184 0.79 16.78 -0.63
N CYS A 185 1.55 17.65 0.04
CA CYS A 185 2.75 18.24 -0.55
C CYS A 185 3.81 17.18 -0.90
N ASN A 186 4.03 16.21 -0.02
CA ASN A 186 4.95 15.09 -0.29
C ASN A 186 4.42 14.21 -1.43
N PHE A 187 3.11 13.93 -1.44
CA PHE A 187 2.47 13.14 -2.50
C PHE A 187 2.56 13.84 -3.86
N PHE A 188 2.39 15.16 -3.91
CA PHE A 188 2.56 15.95 -5.12
C PHE A 188 4.00 15.85 -5.65
N GLY A 189 5.00 16.05 -4.79
CA GLY A 189 6.40 15.92 -5.16
C GLY A 189 6.75 14.52 -5.68
N PHE A 190 6.20 13.48 -5.06
CA PHE A 190 6.40 12.10 -5.52
C PHE A 190 5.75 11.82 -6.88
N ASN A 191 4.52 12.29 -7.11
CA ASN A 191 3.84 12.11 -8.41
C ASN A 191 4.53 12.87 -9.53
N LEU A 192 5.15 14.02 -9.24
CA LEU A 192 5.94 14.74 -10.24
C LEU A 192 7.21 13.98 -10.65
N TRP A 193 7.75 13.13 -9.77
CA TRP A 193 8.94 12.33 -10.06
C TRP A 193 8.61 11.05 -10.84
N ILE A 194 7.45 10.45 -10.60
CA ILE A 194 7.07 9.17 -11.23
C ILE A 194 6.52 9.31 -12.66
N HIS A 195 6.02 10.50 -13.01
CA HIS A 195 5.44 10.85 -14.32
C HIS A 195 6.41 11.68 -15.16
#